data_AF-A0A5J4RPQ0-F1
#
_entry.id   AF-A0A5J4RPQ0-F1
#
_cell.length_a   1.000
_cell.length_b   1.000
_cell.length_c   1.000
_cell.angle_alpha   90.00
_cell.angle_beta   90.00
_cell.angle_gamma   90.00
#
_symmetry.space_group_name_H-M   'P 1'
#
loop_
_entity.id
_entity.type
_entity.pdbx_description
1 polymer ?
#
loop_
_entity_poly.entity_id
_entity_poly.type
_entity_poly.pdbx_seq_one_letter_code
_entity_poly.pdbx_strand_id
1 'polypeptide(L)'
;MEPINNEAMKLKTIYLLFLCCIILCACTACSGRKTITETRQTEVQASVSEEDITIQKAIHEIKDFYVAYTTNFLSDNSSNDSLMEKYLTQRLIAKVDRMSAATDSDPIIRAQDFREDLIETLSVNHLDKNWYMVGYTWVFAGTANYTNIPVRVNKTEGRYMIDYITPAWNGSLYGDRLLFDNPVQQPIDTSSPLSFLKTFYAAYTMEYCGMSEELIPQLAALRAKYLTPNALAQFEAKANEYKLDGEMGYDLLIDYFDFDRLWLSSMTYTQLDKDTYQVCYTRWEPLTIVLKVTKQGKEYRIDSIKTKY
;
A
#
# COMPACT_ATOMS: atom_id res chain seq x y z
N MET A 1 -19.25 23.27 40.29
CA MET A 1 -18.92 23.34 41.72
C MET A 1 -17.77 24.32 41.84
N GLU A 2 -18.09 25.49 42.37
CA GLU A 2 -17.33 26.75 42.29
C GLU A 2 -16.03 26.73 43.12
N PRO A 3 -15.11 27.65 42.80
CA PRO A 3 -14.46 28.41 43.83
C PRO A 3 -14.63 29.93 43.62
N ILE A 4 -15.34 30.53 44.60
CA ILE A 4 -14.94 31.68 45.41
C ILE A 4 -14.29 32.85 44.66
N ASN A 5 -15.16 33.83 44.42
CA ASN A 5 -14.87 35.17 43.94
C ASN A 5 -14.70 36.10 45.16
N ASN A 6 -13.56 36.78 45.30
CA ASN A 6 -13.53 38.02 46.07
C ASN A 6 -12.34 38.91 45.68
N GLU A 7 -12.59 40.21 45.78
CA GLU A 7 -11.64 41.33 45.69
C GLU A 7 -11.36 41.91 44.30
N ALA A 8 -12.37 42.66 43.87
CA ALA A 8 -12.19 43.87 43.08
C ALA A 8 -11.18 44.84 43.73
N MET A 9 -10.36 45.44 42.87
CA MET A 9 -9.58 46.68 43.03
C MET A 9 -8.38 46.68 43.98
N LYS A 10 -7.20 46.25 43.49
CA LYS A 10 -5.90 46.97 43.70
C LYS A 10 -4.97 46.79 42.50
N LEU A 11 -5.44 47.20 41.32
CA LEU A 11 -4.59 47.43 40.15
C LEU A 11 -4.19 48.92 40.18
N LYS A 12 -2.88 49.18 40.14
CA LYS A 12 -2.15 50.45 40.28
C LYS A 12 -1.45 50.55 41.64
N THR A 13 -0.17 50.91 41.59
CA THR A 13 0.72 51.23 42.73
C THR A 13 1.55 50.08 43.29
N ILE A 14 2.35 49.40 42.47
CA ILE A 14 3.71 48.92 42.81
C ILE A 14 4.43 48.75 41.46
N TYR A 15 5.23 49.73 41.08
CA TYR A 15 6.46 49.63 40.25
C TYR A 15 6.96 51.07 40.07
N LEU A 16 7.25 51.71 41.20
CA LEU A 16 7.90 53.02 41.24
C LEU A 16 8.84 53.07 42.44
N LEU A 17 9.90 52.28 42.36
CA LEU A 17 11.10 52.38 43.19
C LEU A 17 12.21 51.67 42.42
N PHE A 18 12.92 52.42 41.58
CA PHE A 18 14.37 52.35 41.34
C PHE A 18 14.70 53.27 40.16
N LEU A 19 14.71 54.57 40.43
CA LEU A 19 15.33 55.59 39.60
C LEU A 19 16.30 56.35 40.50
N CYS A 20 17.60 56.07 40.40
CA CYS A 20 18.70 56.97 40.75
C CYS A 20 20.05 56.30 40.43
N CYS A 21 20.55 56.52 39.22
CA CYS A 21 21.99 56.61 38.95
C CYS A 21 22.16 57.61 37.80
N ILE A 22 23.01 58.59 38.06
CA ILE A 22 23.15 59.84 37.33
C ILE A 22 24.37 59.73 36.37
N ILE A 23 24.37 60.55 35.31
CA ILE A 23 25.54 61.25 34.70
C ILE A 23 26.14 60.72 33.36
N LEU A 24 26.02 61.62 32.36
CA LEU A 24 26.86 61.95 31.18
C LEU A 24 26.93 61.01 29.95
N CYS A 25 26.47 61.51 28.79
CA CYS A 25 27.38 62.05 27.75
C CYS A 25 26.64 62.86 26.67
N ALA A 26 27.42 63.70 25.98
CA ALA A 26 27.07 64.94 25.30
C ALA A 26 26.30 64.85 23.96
N CYS A 27 25.67 65.99 23.67
CA CYS A 27 25.16 66.56 22.42
C CYS A 27 25.73 66.03 21.09
N THR A 28 24.85 65.83 20.10
CA THR A 28 24.87 66.63 18.84
C THR A 28 23.48 66.66 18.17
N ALA A 29 22.97 67.89 18.04
CA ALA A 29 22.18 68.51 16.97
C ALA A 29 21.11 67.73 16.17
N CYS A 30 19.93 68.35 16.15
CA CYS A 30 18.74 68.07 15.35
C CYS A 30 18.98 68.03 13.83
N SER A 31 18.30 67.11 13.15
CA SER A 31 17.63 67.41 11.88
C SER A 31 16.41 66.52 11.73
N GLY A 32 15.26 67.14 11.48
CA GLY A 32 13.95 66.50 11.62
C GLY A 32 13.50 65.69 10.41
N ARG A 33 12.60 64.73 10.68
CA ARG A 33 11.39 64.51 9.87
C ARG A 33 10.44 63.61 10.66
N LYS A 34 9.15 63.99 10.66
CA LYS A 34 8.06 63.22 11.25
C LYS A 34 8.00 61.85 10.57
N THR A 35 8.12 60.78 11.34
CA THR A 35 7.74 59.43 10.88
C THR A 35 6.61 58.95 11.76
N ILE A 36 5.52 58.60 11.08
CA ILE A 36 4.33 57.96 11.60
C ILE A 36 4.77 56.67 12.31
N THR A 37 4.32 56.49 13.54
CA THR A 37 4.51 55.25 14.28
C THR A 37 3.64 54.17 13.61
N GLU A 38 4.23 53.41 12.69
CA GLU A 38 3.68 52.12 12.27
C GLU A 38 3.87 51.13 13.42
N THR A 39 2.75 50.76 14.03
CA THR A 39 2.65 49.59 14.89
C THR A 39 2.99 48.38 14.03
N ARG A 40 4.21 47.84 14.18
CA ARG A 40 4.63 46.58 13.58
C ARG A 40 3.78 45.47 14.22
N GLN A 41 2.64 45.16 13.60
CA GLN A 41 2.00 43.86 13.75
C GLN A 41 3.02 42.86 13.22
N THR A 42 3.64 42.11 14.13
CA THR A 42 4.37 40.92 13.77
C THR A 42 3.32 39.88 13.36
N GLU A 43 2.90 39.92 12.10
CA GLU A 43 2.30 38.76 11.45
C GLU A 43 3.33 37.64 11.50
N VAL A 44 3.10 36.67 12.39
CA VAL A 44 3.79 35.39 12.33
C VAL A 44 3.26 34.68 11.10
N GLN A 45 3.86 34.96 9.95
CA GLN A 45 3.70 34.15 8.75
C GLN A 45 4.33 32.79 9.08
N ALA A 46 3.50 31.79 9.39
CA ALA A 46 3.93 30.41 9.49
C ALA A 46 4.54 30.01 8.14
N SER A 47 5.86 29.83 8.08
CA SER A 47 6.52 29.27 6.91
C SER A 47 6.05 27.82 6.78
N VAL A 48 5.14 27.55 5.85
CA VAL A 48 4.72 26.19 5.50
C VAL A 48 5.98 25.42 5.11
N SER A 49 6.21 24.27 5.73
CA SER A 49 7.41 23.48 5.45
C SER A 49 7.33 22.88 4.04
N GLU A 50 8.49 22.60 3.43
CA GLU A 50 8.54 21.96 2.11
C GLU A 50 7.93 20.54 2.13
N GLU A 51 8.00 19.89 3.31
CA GLU A 51 7.34 18.63 3.60
C GLU A 51 5.81 18.78 3.60
N ASP A 52 5.25 19.79 4.28
CA ASP A 52 3.81 20.06 4.27
C ASP A 52 3.30 20.33 2.85
N ILE A 53 4.04 21.11 2.05
CA ILE A 53 3.70 21.37 0.63
C ILE A 53 3.67 20.06 -0.17
N THR A 54 4.63 19.16 0.08
CA THR A 54 4.73 17.86 -0.58
C THR A 54 3.56 16.96 -0.21
N ILE A 55 3.23 16.88 1.08
CA ILE A 55 2.09 16.11 1.61
C ILE A 55 0.77 16.61 1.01
N GLN A 56 0.54 17.93 1.00
CA GLN A 56 -0.70 18.51 0.46
C GLN A 56 -0.84 18.26 -1.05
N LYS A 57 0.26 18.31 -1.81
CA LYS A 57 0.24 17.95 -3.24
C LYS A 57 -0.13 16.49 -3.44
N ALA A 58 0.48 15.57 -2.68
CA ALA A 58 0.14 14.15 -2.78
C ALA A 58 -1.32 13.89 -2.39
N ILE A 59 -1.84 14.51 -1.33
CA ILE A 59 -3.25 14.44 -0.95
C ILE A 59 -4.16 14.87 -2.10
N HIS A 60 -3.83 15.99 -2.76
CA HIS A 60 -4.60 16.50 -3.89
C HIS A 60 -4.59 15.52 -5.07
N GLU A 61 -3.43 15.01 -5.47
CA GLU A 61 -3.30 14.07 -6.58
C GLU A 61 -4.06 12.75 -6.31
N ILE A 62 -3.97 12.22 -5.09
CA ILE A 62 -4.74 11.03 -4.69
C ILE A 62 -6.24 11.33 -4.75
N LYS A 63 -6.68 12.48 -4.21
CA LYS A 63 -8.10 12.83 -4.19
C LYS A 63 -8.64 13.02 -5.61
N ASP A 64 -7.91 13.69 -6.48
CA ASP A 64 -8.27 13.88 -7.88
C ASP A 64 -8.41 12.55 -8.62
N PHE A 65 -7.47 11.62 -8.40
CA PHE A 65 -7.56 10.26 -8.92
C PHE A 65 -8.83 9.56 -8.45
N TYR A 66 -9.08 9.50 -7.14
CA TYR A 66 -10.23 8.78 -6.59
C TYR A 66 -11.57 9.38 -7.01
N VAL A 67 -11.69 10.70 -7.06
CA VAL A 67 -12.90 11.38 -7.55
C VAL A 67 -13.13 11.06 -9.03
N ALA A 68 -12.10 11.17 -9.87
CA ALA A 68 -12.23 10.85 -11.29
C ALA A 68 -12.57 9.36 -11.52
N TYR A 69 -11.87 8.46 -10.83
CA TYR A 69 -12.04 7.02 -10.94
C TYR A 69 -13.45 6.57 -10.55
N THR A 70 -13.96 7.07 -9.42
CA THR A 70 -15.31 6.77 -8.95
C THR A 70 -16.40 7.43 -9.79
N THR A 71 -16.15 8.63 -10.35
CA THR A 71 -17.07 9.28 -11.29
C THR A 71 -17.21 8.50 -12.59
N ASN A 72 -16.09 7.99 -13.13
CA ASN A 72 -16.08 7.12 -14.30
C ASN A 72 -16.82 5.80 -14.03
N PHE A 73 -16.66 5.24 -12.81
CA PHE A 73 -17.36 4.02 -12.39
C PHE A 73 -18.89 4.15 -12.47
N LEU A 74 -19.44 5.36 -12.28
CA LEU A 74 -20.88 5.64 -12.34
C LEU A 74 -21.42 5.89 -13.75
N SER A 75 -20.56 6.09 -14.74
CA SER A 75 -20.94 6.53 -16.08
C SER A 75 -20.42 5.60 -17.17
N ASP A 76 -19.14 5.72 -17.52
CA ASP A 76 -18.42 4.85 -18.43
C ASP A 76 -17.00 4.58 -17.90
N ASN A 77 -16.76 3.33 -17.51
CA ASN A 77 -15.48 2.90 -16.97
C ASN A 77 -14.41 2.67 -18.05
N SER A 78 -14.73 2.81 -19.35
CA SER A 78 -13.77 2.62 -20.45
C SER A 78 -12.55 3.56 -20.38
N SER A 79 -12.68 4.69 -19.69
CA SER A 79 -11.60 5.66 -19.50
C SER A 79 -10.72 5.39 -18.28
N ASN A 80 -11.06 4.39 -17.45
CA ASN A 80 -10.29 4.09 -16.23
C ASN A 80 -8.92 3.53 -16.51
N ASP A 81 -8.70 2.78 -17.60
CA ASP A 81 -7.36 2.28 -17.95
C ASP A 81 -6.36 3.44 -18.12
N SER A 82 -6.72 4.46 -18.92
CA SER A 82 -5.88 5.65 -19.10
C SER A 82 -5.73 6.48 -17.83
N LEU A 83 -6.76 6.49 -16.97
CA LEU A 83 -6.68 7.16 -15.67
C LEU A 83 -5.70 6.42 -14.74
N MET A 84 -5.76 5.10 -14.72
CA MET A 84 -4.86 4.24 -13.96
C MET A 84 -3.42 4.43 -14.44
N GLU A 85 -3.15 4.43 -15.74
CA GLU A 85 -1.82 4.70 -16.30
C GLU A 85 -1.27 6.09 -15.94
N LYS A 86 -2.14 7.08 -15.73
CA LYS A 86 -1.75 8.43 -15.32
C LYS A 86 -1.32 8.52 -13.85
N TYR A 87 -2.01 7.79 -12.96
CA TYR A 87 -1.87 7.97 -11.50
C TYR A 87 -1.23 6.78 -10.77
N LEU A 88 -1.23 5.58 -11.36
CA LEU A 88 -0.70 4.35 -10.78
C LEU A 88 0.56 3.90 -11.52
N THR A 89 1.53 3.32 -10.81
CA THR A 89 2.67 2.68 -11.47
C THR A 89 2.25 1.42 -12.21
N GLN A 90 2.91 1.07 -13.31
CA GLN A 90 2.61 -0.15 -14.10
C GLN A 90 2.63 -1.43 -13.26
N ARG A 91 3.64 -1.58 -12.39
CA ARG A 91 3.67 -2.67 -11.39
C ARG A 91 2.43 -2.79 -10.51
N LEU A 92 1.81 -1.65 -10.15
CA LEU A 92 0.61 -1.63 -9.32
C LEU A 92 -0.63 -1.96 -10.14
N ILE A 93 -0.74 -1.45 -11.37
CA ILE A 93 -1.83 -1.81 -12.30
C ILE A 93 -1.90 -3.33 -12.45
N ALA A 94 -0.76 -3.97 -12.76
CA ALA A 94 -0.69 -5.42 -12.87
C ALA A 94 -1.09 -6.15 -11.56
N LYS A 95 -0.83 -5.55 -10.38
CA LYS A 95 -1.27 -6.12 -9.09
C LYS A 95 -2.76 -5.90 -8.83
N VAL A 96 -3.32 -4.77 -9.24
CA VAL A 96 -4.76 -4.48 -9.12
C VAL A 96 -5.57 -5.56 -9.82
N ASP A 97 -5.20 -5.97 -11.03
CA ASP A 97 -5.90 -7.04 -11.75
C ASP A 97 -5.92 -8.37 -10.95
N ARG A 98 -4.78 -8.74 -10.38
CA ARG A 98 -4.66 -9.97 -9.57
C ARG A 98 -5.43 -9.89 -8.26
N MET A 99 -5.42 -8.72 -7.61
CA MET A 99 -6.22 -8.49 -6.41
C MET A 99 -7.71 -8.54 -6.73
N SER A 100 -8.13 -7.99 -7.88
CA SER A 100 -9.52 -8.04 -8.32
C SER A 100 -9.99 -9.46 -8.55
N ALA A 101 -9.19 -10.29 -9.24
CA ALA A 101 -9.49 -11.71 -9.41
C ALA A 101 -9.45 -12.50 -8.09
N ALA A 102 -8.65 -12.05 -7.11
CA ALA A 102 -8.55 -12.68 -5.80
C ALA A 102 -9.78 -12.40 -4.91
N THR A 103 -10.43 -11.24 -5.05
CA THR A 103 -11.47 -10.76 -4.12
C THR A 103 -12.83 -10.52 -4.77
N ASP A 104 -12.99 -10.80 -6.07
CA ASP A 104 -14.19 -10.50 -6.86
C ASP A 104 -14.73 -9.08 -6.62
N SER A 105 -13.81 -8.12 -6.49
CA SER A 105 -14.09 -6.73 -6.17
C SER A 105 -12.96 -5.82 -6.62
N ASP A 106 -13.29 -4.56 -6.90
CA ASP A 106 -12.30 -3.58 -7.28
C ASP A 106 -11.43 -3.23 -6.04
N PRO A 107 -10.11 -3.46 -6.06
CA PRO A 107 -9.24 -3.23 -4.91
C PRO A 107 -8.91 -1.74 -4.67
N ILE A 108 -9.11 -0.87 -5.68
CA ILE A 108 -8.90 0.58 -5.56
C ILE A 108 -9.97 1.17 -4.65
N ILE A 109 -11.23 0.73 -4.80
CA ILE A 109 -12.37 1.18 -3.99
C ILE A 109 -12.81 0.18 -2.91
N ARG A 110 -12.33 -1.07 -2.94
CA ARG A 110 -12.73 -2.19 -2.08
C ARG A 110 -14.24 -2.49 -2.11
N ALA A 111 -14.82 -2.46 -3.29
CA ALA A 111 -16.24 -2.74 -3.51
C ALA A 111 -16.49 -3.31 -4.91
N GLN A 112 -17.65 -3.93 -5.12
CA GLN A 112 -18.13 -4.33 -6.45
C GLN A 112 -18.82 -3.16 -7.17
N ASP A 113 -19.48 -2.30 -6.39
CA ASP A 113 -20.24 -1.15 -6.85
C ASP A 113 -19.88 0.11 -6.06
N PHE A 114 -20.16 1.27 -6.66
CA PHE A 114 -19.98 2.57 -6.04
C PHE A 114 -21.23 3.42 -6.27
N ARG A 115 -21.53 4.33 -5.33
CA ARG A 115 -22.67 5.26 -5.44
C ARG A 115 -22.20 6.70 -5.45
N GLU A 116 -22.95 7.56 -6.12
CA GLU A 116 -22.63 8.99 -6.27
C GLU A 116 -22.51 9.72 -4.92
N ASP A 117 -23.39 9.40 -3.95
CA ASP A 117 -23.39 10.02 -2.62
C ASP A 117 -22.09 9.78 -1.83
N LEU A 118 -21.33 8.75 -2.18
CA LEU A 118 -20.08 8.40 -1.49
C LEU A 118 -18.93 9.30 -1.92
N ILE A 119 -18.99 9.89 -3.12
CA ILE A 119 -17.93 10.77 -3.65
C ILE A 119 -17.73 11.97 -2.73
N GLU A 120 -18.83 12.53 -2.21
CA GLU A 120 -18.79 13.67 -1.27
C GLU A 120 -18.12 13.32 0.06
N THR A 121 -18.11 12.03 0.42
CA THR A 121 -17.48 11.54 1.66
C THR A 121 -16.00 11.17 1.48
N LEU A 122 -15.47 11.21 0.26
CA LEU A 122 -14.07 10.88 -0.01
C LEU A 122 -13.13 11.81 0.75
N SER A 123 -12.29 11.19 1.56
CA SER A 123 -11.25 11.83 2.35
C SER A 123 -9.90 11.18 2.06
N VAL A 124 -8.85 11.99 2.12
CA VAL A 124 -7.48 11.54 2.01
C VAL A 124 -6.70 12.17 3.14
N ASN A 125 -6.15 11.33 4.02
CA ASN A 125 -5.37 11.77 5.18
C ASN A 125 -3.95 11.22 5.06
N HIS A 126 -2.96 12.06 5.33
CA HIS A 126 -1.58 11.57 5.48
C HIS A 126 -1.47 10.67 6.71
N LEU A 127 -0.67 9.60 6.60
CA LEU A 127 -0.42 8.66 7.68
C LEU A 127 1.01 8.84 8.22
N ASP A 128 1.98 8.31 7.49
CA ASP A 128 3.40 8.36 7.81
C ASP A 128 4.22 8.26 6.52
N LYS A 129 5.33 8.99 6.45
CA LYS A 129 6.20 9.05 5.25
C LYS A 129 5.38 9.26 3.97
N ASN A 130 5.37 8.25 3.10
CA ASN A 130 4.72 8.26 1.79
C ASN A 130 3.35 7.56 1.81
N TRP A 131 2.81 7.24 2.98
CA TRP A 131 1.54 6.55 3.14
C TRP A 131 0.40 7.52 3.42
N TYR A 132 -0.74 7.24 2.81
CA TYR A 132 -1.97 8.00 2.92
C TYR A 132 -3.13 7.02 3.13
N MET A 133 -4.16 7.45 3.86
CA MET A 133 -5.42 6.73 4.00
C MET A 133 -6.44 7.39 3.12
N VAL A 134 -6.96 6.65 2.15
CA VAL A 134 -8.17 7.03 1.44
C VAL A 134 -9.35 6.42 2.17
N GLY A 135 -10.39 7.20 2.41
CA GLY A 135 -11.60 6.68 3.05
C GLY A 135 -12.87 7.34 2.55
N TYR A 136 -13.95 6.56 2.60
CA TYR A 136 -15.31 7.01 2.29
C TYR A 136 -16.29 6.30 3.22
N THR A 137 -17.50 6.84 3.36
CA THR A 137 -18.51 6.36 4.30
C THR A 137 -19.71 5.81 3.56
N TRP A 138 -19.94 4.50 3.66
CA TRP A 138 -21.13 3.85 3.14
C TRP A 138 -22.23 3.84 4.19
N VAL A 139 -23.31 4.58 3.95
CA VAL A 139 -24.49 4.52 4.81
C VAL A 139 -25.49 3.52 4.23
N PHE A 140 -25.76 2.46 5.00
CA PHE A 140 -26.79 1.46 4.68
C PHE A 140 -27.70 1.25 5.88
N ALA A 141 -29.02 1.35 5.68
CA ALA A 141 -30.03 1.20 6.72
C ALA A 141 -29.76 2.02 8.00
N GLY A 142 -29.22 3.23 7.86
CA GLY A 142 -28.90 4.12 8.98
C GLY A 142 -27.60 3.79 9.72
N THR A 143 -26.85 2.77 9.30
CA THR A 143 -25.52 2.46 9.83
C THR A 143 -24.44 2.97 8.88
N ALA A 144 -23.51 3.76 9.41
CA ALA A 144 -22.34 4.22 8.68
C ALA A 144 -21.21 3.18 8.77
N ASN A 145 -20.79 2.68 7.61
CA ASN A 145 -19.63 1.80 7.47
C ASN A 145 -18.49 2.60 6.82
N TYR A 146 -17.33 2.63 7.47
CA TYR A 146 -16.17 3.35 6.98
C TYR A 146 -15.25 2.41 6.21
N THR A 147 -15.00 2.72 4.94
CA THR A 147 -13.97 2.04 4.16
C THR A 147 -12.65 2.81 4.32
N ASN A 148 -11.57 2.09 4.61
CA ASN A 148 -10.23 2.62 4.80
C ASN A 148 -9.26 1.88 3.86
N ILE A 149 -8.62 2.59 2.95
CA ILE A 149 -7.76 2.06 1.89
C ILE A 149 -6.40 2.74 2.01
N PRO A 150 -5.42 2.09 2.67
CA PRO A 150 -4.09 2.63 2.75
C PRO A 150 -3.36 2.51 1.41
N VAL A 151 -2.83 3.63 0.94
CA VAL A 151 -2.09 3.75 -0.32
C VAL A 151 -0.72 4.35 -0.06
N ARG A 152 0.28 3.97 -0.86
CA ARG A 152 1.60 4.61 -0.88
C ARG A 152 1.75 5.42 -2.15
N VAL A 153 2.31 6.62 -2.02
CA VAL A 153 2.63 7.52 -3.13
C VAL A 153 4.11 7.79 -3.19
N ASN A 154 4.72 7.56 -4.35
CA ASN A 154 6.10 7.94 -4.62
C ASN A 154 6.18 8.95 -5.75
N LYS A 155 7.28 9.70 -5.80
CA LYS A 155 7.53 10.68 -6.85
C LYS A 155 8.42 10.06 -7.93
N THR A 156 7.88 9.84 -9.11
CA THR A 156 8.57 9.28 -10.27
C THR A 156 8.57 10.32 -11.39
N GLU A 157 9.75 10.70 -11.90
CA GLU A 157 9.90 11.70 -12.97
C GLU A 157 9.16 13.02 -12.70
N GLY A 158 9.12 13.45 -11.44
CA GLY A 158 8.45 14.69 -11.02
C GLY A 158 6.94 14.55 -10.77
N ARG A 159 6.31 13.41 -11.07
CA ARG A 159 4.89 13.13 -10.83
C ARG A 159 4.69 12.30 -9.57
N TYR A 160 3.64 12.61 -8.81
CA TYR A 160 3.20 11.75 -7.70
C TYR A 160 2.40 10.59 -8.29
N MET A 161 2.82 9.37 -8.00
CA MET A 161 2.16 8.16 -8.46
C MET A 161 1.88 7.26 -7.27
N ILE A 162 0.66 6.74 -7.21
CA ILE A 162 0.31 5.68 -6.28
C ILE A 162 1.04 4.42 -6.76
N ASP A 163 1.87 3.85 -5.89
CA ASP A 163 2.73 2.73 -6.26
C ASP A 163 2.53 1.51 -5.37
N TYR A 164 1.61 1.61 -4.41
CA TYR A 164 1.08 0.48 -3.68
C TYR A 164 -0.32 0.79 -3.14
N ILE A 165 -1.22 -0.19 -3.24
CA ILE A 165 -2.51 -0.20 -2.54
C ILE A 165 -2.49 -1.41 -1.62
N THR A 166 -2.82 -1.20 -0.35
CA THR A 166 -2.91 -2.31 0.60
C THR A 166 -4.08 -3.21 0.20
N PRO A 167 -3.85 -4.52 -0.01
CA PRO A 167 -4.93 -5.44 -0.35
C PRO A 167 -6.02 -5.49 0.73
N ALA A 168 -7.27 -5.77 0.34
CA ALA A 168 -8.41 -5.78 1.24
C ALA A 168 -8.25 -6.77 2.41
N TRP A 169 -7.61 -7.91 2.19
CA TRP A 169 -7.32 -8.91 3.23
C TRP A 169 -6.37 -8.42 4.33
N ASN A 170 -5.63 -7.33 4.10
CA ASN A 170 -4.78 -6.69 5.10
C ASN A 170 -5.49 -5.50 5.80
N GLY A 171 -6.77 -5.25 5.50
CA GLY A 171 -7.56 -4.20 6.13
C GLY A 171 -6.89 -2.82 6.03
N SER A 172 -6.73 -2.15 7.17
CA SER A 172 -6.15 -0.80 7.24
C SER A 172 -4.66 -0.80 7.56
N LEU A 173 -3.97 -1.94 7.44
CA LEU A 173 -2.52 -2.00 7.65
C LEU A 173 -1.78 -1.12 6.63
N TYR A 174 -0.74 -0.43 7.08
CA TYR A 174 0.14 0.36 6.22
C TYR A 174 1.59 0.25 6.68
N GLY A 175 2.49 0.82 5.89
CA GLY A 175 3.91 0.94 6.21
C GLY A 175 4.79 -0.01 5.40
N ASP A 176 6.08 0.31 5.39
CA ASP A 176 7.06 -0.28 4.46
C ASP A 176 7.29 -1.78 4.67
N ARG A 177 6.82 -2.35 5.79
CA ARG A 177 6.82 -3.81 6.04
C ARG A 177 5.94 -4.60 5.07
N LEU A 178 4.97 -3.94 4.42
CA LEU A 178 4.12 -4.53 3.39
C LEU A 178 4.87 -4.70 2.06
N LEU A 179 6.05 -4.08 1.96
CA LEU A 179 6.82 -3.98 0.73
C LEU A 179 7.91 -5.03 0.71
N PHE A 180 8.27 -5.39 -0.50
CA PHE A 180 9.36 -6.31 -0.75
C PHE A 180 10.37 -5.66 -1.69
N ASP A 181 11.00 -4.61 -1.18
CA ASP A 181 11.94 -3.80 -1.95
C ASP A 181 13.26 -4.56 -2.13
N ASN A 182 13.79 -4.51 -3.37
CA ASN A 182 15.07 -5.09 -3.78
C ASN A 182 15.24 -6.56 -3.37
N PRO A 183 14.35 -7.46 -3.84
CA PRO A 183 14.47 -8.88 -3.58
C PRO A 183 15.79 -9.43 -4.12
N VAL A 184 16.61 -10.03 -3.25
CA VAL A 184 17.83 -10.72 -3.67
C VAL A 184 17.47 -12.15 -4.05
N GLN A 185 17.44 -12.43 -5.36
CA GLN A 185 17.19 -13.80 -5.83
C GLN A 185 18.27 -14.75 -5.30
N GLN A 186 17.82 -15.84 -4.70
CA GLN A 186 18.69 -16.93 -4.28
C GLN A 186 18.67 -18.05 -5.32
N PRO A 187 19.80 -18.75 -5.53
CA PRO A 187 19.83 -19.89 -6.42
C PRO A 187 18.91 -21.01 -5.91
N ILE A 188 18.21 -21.66 -6.84
CA ILE A 188 17.37 -22.82 -6.52
C ILE A 188 18.27 -24.05 -6.32
N ASP A 189 18.24 -24.61 -5.11
CA ASP A 189 19.05 -25.75 -4.70
C ASP A 189 18.33 -27.07 -5.03
N THR A 190 18.78 -27.74 -6.09
CA THR A 190 18.23 -29.03 -6.54
C THR A 190 18.95 -30.24 -5.95
N SER A 191 19.72 -30.09 -4.86
CA SER A 191 20.49 -31.20 -4.25
C SER A 191 19.62 -32.21 -3.48
N SER A 192 18.48 -31.76 -2.93
CA SER A 192 17.50 -32.59 -2.24
C SER A 192 16.07 -32.11 -2.55
N PRO A 193 15.05 -32.96 -2.43
CA PRO A 193 13.66 -32.54 -2.68
C PRO A 193 13.22 -31.37 -1.79
N LEU A 194 13.58 -31.39 -0.50
CA LEU A 194 13.16 -30.36 0.45
C LEU A 194 13.90 -29.04 0.23
N SER A 195 15.21 -29.08 -0.06
CA SER A 195 15.97 -27.89 -0.47
C SER A 195 15.38 -27.28 -1.74
N PHE A 196 15.06 -28.13 -2.71
CA PHE A 196 14.47 -27.73 -3.98
C PHE A 196 13.14 -27.01 -3.76
N LEU A 197 12.20 -27.63 -3.04
CA LEU A 197 10.91 -27.01 -2.80
C LEU A 197 11.02 -25.68 -2.05
N LYS A 198 11.85 -25.59 -1.00
CA LYS A 198 12.04 -24.36 -0.24
C LYS A 198 12.59 -23.23 -1.10
N THR A 199 13.65 -23.50 -1.85
CA THR A 199 14.31 -22.48 -2.68
C THR A 199 13.50 -22.14 -3.94
N PHE A 200 12.81 -23.12 -4.53
CA PHE A 200 11.85 -22.89 -5.61
C PHE A 200 10.72 -21.98 -5.17
N TYR A 201 10.04 -22.29 -4.06
CA TYR A 201 8.93 -21.47 -3.57
C TYR A 201 9.39 -20.10 -3.09
N ALA A 202 10.58 -19.98 -2.50
CA ALA A 202 11.17 -18.69 -2.20
C ALA A 202 11.29 -17.87 -3.49
N ALA A 203 11.95 -18.38 -4.52
CA ALA A 203 12.07 -17.68 -5.81
C ALA A 203 10.70 -17.35 -6.42
N TYR A 204 9.77 -18.31 -6.42
CA TYR A 204 8.44 -18.17 -7.02
C TYR A 204 7.57 -17.10 -6.35
N THR A 205 7.47 -17.14 -5.02
CA THR A 205 6.65 -16.19 -4.24
C THR A 205 7.28 -14.81 -4.15
N MET A 206 8.62 -14.71 -4.27
CA MET A 206 9.30 -13.43 -4.34
C MET A 206 8.90 -12.60 -5.56
N GLU A 207 8.62 -13.24 -6.71
CA GLU A 207 8.18 -12.49 -7.90
C GLU A 207 6.84 -11.78 -7.64
N TYR A 208 5.89 -12.45 -6.97
CA TYR A 208 4.63 -11.82 -6.53
C TYR A 208 4.87 -10.68 -5.54
N CYS A 209 5.68 -10.95 -4.50
CA CYS A 209 5.92 -9.97 -3.44
C CYS A 209 6.63 -8.72 -3.96
N GLY A 210 7.56 -8.87 -4.90
CA GLY A 210 8.28 -7.77 -5.54
C GLY A 210 7.45 -6.96 -6.52
N MET A 211 6.25 -7.43 -6.87
CA MET A 211 5.37 -6.82 -7.89
C MET A 211 6.11 -6.56 -9.20
N SER A 212 6.88 -7.54 -9.69
CA SER A 212 7.62 -7.42 -10.94
C SER A 212 6.68 -7.14 -12.11
N GLU A 213 7.03 -6.20 -12.99
CA GLU A 213 6.32 -6.00 -14.28
C GLU A 213 6.46 -7.23 -15.18
N GLU A 214 7.52 -8.02 -14.97
CA GLU A 214 7.81 -9.27 -15.68
C GLU A 214 7.30 -10.51 -14.92
N LEU A 215 6.37 -10.34 -13.97
CA LEU A 215 5.85 -11.44 -13.13
C LEU A 215 5.45 -12.65 -13.96
N ILE A 216 4.58 -12.47 -14.95
CA ILE A 216 4.03 -13.57 -15.76
C ILE A 216 5.13 -14.34 -16.51
N PRO A 217 6.02 -13.70 -17.30
CA PRO A 217 7.11 -14.42 -17.97
C PRO A 217 8.11 -15.03 -16.99
N GLN A 218 8.41 -14.39 -15.85
CA GLN A 218 9.33 -14.94 -14.84
C GLN A 218 8.76 -16.21 -14.19
N LEU A 219 7.49 -16.19 -13.77
CA LEU A 219 6.82 -17.38 -13.25
C LEU A 219 6.72 -18.48 -14.32
N ALA A 220 6.44 -18.13 -15.58
CA ALA A 220 6.41 -19.09 -16.67
C ALA A 220 7.78 -19.74 -16.91
N ALA A 221 8.86 -18.97 -16.83
CA ALA A 221 10.23 -19.49 -16.94
C ALA A 221 10.57 -20.45 -15.78
N LEU A 222 10.16 -20.12 -14.56
CA LEU A 222 10.31 -21.02 -13.40
C LEU A 222 9.52 -22.31 -13.60
N ARG A 223 8.26 -22.23 -14.06
CA ARG A 223 7.44 -23.41 -14.36
C ARG A 223 8.08 -24.28 -15.44
N ALA A 224 8.44 -23.71 -16.58
CA ALA A 224 9.07 -24.44 -17.68
C ALA A 224 10.37 -25.14 -17.26
N LYS A 225 11.15 -24.50 -16.37
CA LYS A 225 12.42 -25.06 -15.90
C LYS A 225 12.25 -26.15 -14.84
N TYR A 226 11.28 -26.06 -13.94
CA TYR A 226 11.24 -26.88 -12.72
C TYR A 226 10.02 -27.80 -12.60
N LEU A 227 9.02 -27.68 -13.46
CA LEU A 227 7.94 -28.65 -13.57
C LEU A 227 8.26 -29.71 -14.63
N THR A 228 7.72 -30.91 -14.45
CA THR A 228 7.67 -31.91 -15.52
C THR A 228 6.49 -31.62 -16.46
N PRO A 229 6.43 -32.22 -17.66
CA PRO A 229 5.27 -32.08 -18.54
C PRO A 229 3.94 -32.44 -17.88
N ASN A 230 3.94 -33.41 -16.95
CA ASN A 230 2.75 -33.80 -16.20
C ASN A 230 2.28 -32.68 -15.25
N ALA A 231 3.19 -32.10 -14.45
CA ALA A 231 2.85 -30.98 -13.57
C ALA A 231 2.43 -29.73 -14.35
N LEU A 232 3.07 -29.45 -15.49
CA LEU A 232 2.71 -28.32 -16.34
C LEU A 232 1.28 -28.50 -16.90
N ALA A 233 0.93 -29.70 -17.36
CA ALA A 233 -0.43 -30.00 -17.82
C ALA A 233 -1.47 -29.84 -16.70
N GLN A 234 -1.14 -30.24 -15.46
CA GLN A 234 -2.02 -30.03 -14.29
C GLN A 234 -2.21 -28.54 -13.98
N PHE A 235 -1.13 -27.76 -14.03
CA PHE A 235 -1.17 -26.31 -13.87
C PHE A 235 -2.07 -25.66 -14.93
N GLU A 236 -1.84 -25.97 -16.21
CA GLU A 236 -2.61 -25.39 -17.32
C GLU A 236 -4.08 -25.79 -17.27
N ALA A 237 -4.39 -27.05 -16.96
CA ALA A 237 -5.76 -27.51 -16.81
C ALA A 237 -6.50 -26.69 -15.73
N LYS A 238 -5.90 -26.52 -14.55
CA LYS A 238 -6.52 -25.76 -13.46
C LYS A 238 -6.64 -24.27 -13.77
N ALA A 239 -5.61 -23.65 -14.34
CA ALA A 239 -5.67 -22.25 -14.76
C ALA A 239 -6.76 -22.02 -15.83
N ASN A 240 -6.97 -22.99 -16.72
CA ASN A 240 -8.02 -22.92 -17.74
C ASN A 240 -9.43 -23.08 -17.17
N GLU A 241 -9.62 -23.82 -16.07
CA GLU A 241 -10.93 -23.90 -15.39
C GLU A 241 -11.41 -22.50 -14.96
N TYR A 242 -10.58 -21.77 -14.21
CA TYR A 242 -10.91 -20.40 -13.79
C TYR A 242 -11.08 -19.42 -14.95
N LYS A 243 -10.23 -19.56 -15.97
CA LYS A 243 -10.36 -18.74 -17.18
C LYS A 243 -11.72 -18.91 -17.87
N LEU A 244 -12.30 -20.11 -17.85
CA LEU A 244 -13.63 -20.34 -18.43
C LEU A 244 -14.74 -19.64 -17.63
N ASP A 245 -14.52 -19.42 -16.33
CA ASP A 245 -15.42 -18.67 -15.45
C ASP A 245 -15.16 -17.14 -15.49
N GLY A 246 -14.23 -16.69 -16.35
CA GLY A 246 -13.88 -15.28 -16.51
C GLY A 246 -12.78 -14.80 -15.57
N GLU A 247 -12.29 -15.66 -14.67
CA GLU A 247 -11.23 -15.36 -13.71
C GLU A 247 -9.85 -15.68 -14.31
N MET A 248 -9.12 -14.63 -14.67
CA MET A 248 -7.80 -14.75 -15.28
C MET A 248 -6.70 -14.76 -14.23
N GLY A 249 -5.63 -15.53 -14.48
CA GLY A 249 -4.40 -15.47 -13.68
C GLY A 249 -4.36 -16.38 -12.45
N TYR A 250 -5.28 -17.34 -12.32
CA TYR A 250 -5.18 -18.37 -11.30
C TYR A 250 -3.86 -19.14 -11.42
N ASP A 251 -3.17 -19.32 -10.30
CA ASP A 251 -1.89 -20.01 -10.22
C ASP A 251 -1.96 -21.19 -9.26
N LEU A 252 -1.89 -22.41 -9.81
CA LEU A 252 -2.01 -23.66 -9.05
C LEU A 252 -0.84 -23.88 -8.06
N LEU A 253 0.32 -23.26 -8.27
CA LEU A 253 1.46 -23.41 -7.35
C LEU A 253 1.31 -22.58 -6.08
N ILE A 254 0.43 -21.58 -6.08
CA ILE A 254 -0.02 -20.87 -4.87
C ILE A 254 -1.49 -21.14 -4.56
N ASP A 255 -2.23 -21.83 -5.43
CA ASP A 255 -3.68 -22.06 -5.27
C ASP A 255 -4.45 -20.75 -5.04
N TYR A 256 -4.10 -19.72 -5.83
CA TYR A 256 -4.71 -18.39 -5.80
C TYR A 256 -4.33 -17.52 -7.00
N PHE A 257 -4.82 -16.28 -7.00
CA PHE A 257 -4.55 -15.26 -8.03
C PHE A 257 -3.39 -14.32 -7.68
N ASP A 258 -3.11 -14.07 -6.40
CA ASP A 258 -1.99 -13.24 -5.93
C ASP A 258 -1.31 -13.87 -4.71
N PHE A 259 -0.10 -13.42 -4.38
CA PHE A 259 0.59 -13.86 -3.16
C PHE A 259 1.10 -12.66 -2.35
N ASP A 260 0.69 -12.59 -1.08
CA ASP A 260 1.05 -11.49 -0.19
C ASP A 260 2.35 -11.75 0.58
N ARG A 261 3.16 -10.70 0.72
CA ARG A 261 4.41 -10.71 1.47
C ARG A 261 4.23 -11.16 2.91
N LEU A 262 3.11 -10.82 3.55
CA LEU A 262 2.83 -11.18 4.94
C LEU A 262 2.58 -12.70 5.10
N TRP A 263 2.25 -13.42 4.03
CA TRP A 263 2.03 -14.86 4.09
C TRP A 263 3.33 -15.65 4.13
N LEU A 264 4.46 -15.08 3.68
CA LEU A 264 5.76 -15.78 3.62
C LEU A 264 6.17 -16.39 4.97
N SER A 265 5.94 -15.70 6.09
CA SER A 265 6.35 -16.19 7.41
C SER A 265 5.55 -17.40 7.89
N SER A 266 4.42 -17.69 7.27
CA SER A 266 3.60 -18.87 7.57
C SER A 266 3.95 -20.10 6.73
N MET A 267 4.84 -19.96 5.74
CA MET A 267 5.17 -21.04 4.83
C MET A 267 5.87 -22.20 5.55
N THR A 268 5.34 -23.40 5.38
CA THR A 268 5.89 -24.64 5.93
C THR A 268 6.01 -25.71 4.86
N TYR A 269 6.95 -26.64 5.07
CA TYR A 269 7.30 -27.69 4.12
C TYR A 269 7.43 -29.01 4.87
N THR A 270 6.56 -29.97 4.57
CA THR A 270 6.50 -31.25 5.27
C THR A 270 6.60 -32.40 4.27
N GLN A 271 7.48 -33.35 4.51
CA GLN A 271 7.52 -34.58 3.74
C GLN A 271 6.42 -35.53 4.22
N LEU A 272 5.58 -36.02 3.32
CA LEU A 272 4.49 -36.95 3.63
C LEU A 272 4.91 -38.41 3.39
N ASP A 273 5.59 -38.65 2.27
CA ASP A 273 6.19 -39.93 1.93
C ASP A 273 7.49 -39.74 1.11
N LYS A 274 7.96 -40.77 0.40
CA LYS A 274 9.26 -40.74 -0.30
C LYS A 274 9.34 -39.60 -1.34
N ASP A 275 8.30 -39.41 -2.13
CA ASP A 275 8.25 -38.47 -3.25
C ASP A 275 7.20 -37.37 -3.06
N THR A 276 6.34 -37.48 -2.04
CA THR A 276 5.24 -36.55 -1.79
C THR A 276 5.56 -35.61 -0.63
N TYR A 277 5.32 -34.32 -0.86
CA TYR A 277 5.57 -33.21 0.04
C TYR A 277 4.33 -32.33 0.14
N GLN A 278 4.24 -31.59 1.22
CA GLN A 278 3.18 -30.63 1.50
C GLN A 278 3.81 -29.26 1.68
N VAL A 279 3.29 -28.27 0.95
CA VAL A 279 3.57 -26.85 1.15
C VAL A 279 2.31 -26.21 1.72
N CYS A 280 2.42 -25.55 2.85
CA CYS A 280 1.30 -24.87 3.50
C CYS A 280 1.65 -23.42 3.81
N TYR A 281 0.66 -22.54 3.76
CA TYR A 281 0.76 -21.16 4.23
C TYR A 281 -0.64 -20.64 4.60
N THR A 282 -0.73 -19.48 5.25
CA THR A 282 -2.00 -18.93 5.77
C THR A 282 -2.27 -17.57 5.17
N ARG A 283 -3.45 -17.41 4.53
CA ARG A 283 -3.94 -16.13 3.98
C ARG A 283 -4.95 -15.45 4.92
N TRP A 284 -5.82 -16.28 5.48
CA TRP A 284 -6.80 -16.04 6.56
C TRP A 284 -7.16 -17.38 7.18
N GLU A 285 -7.20 -18.41 6.33
CA GLU A 285 -7.20 -19.82 6.70
C GLU A 285 -5.96 -20.53 6.13
N PRO A 286 -5.58 -21.69 6.70
CA PRO A 286 -4.50 -22.50 6.17
C PRO A 286 -4.83 -23.06 4.79
N LEU A 287 -3.91 -22.87 3.85
CA LEU A 287 -3.95 -23.49 2.53
C LEU A 287 -2.93 -24.62 2.45
N THR A 288 -3.24 -25.66 1.67
CA THR A 288 -2.37 -26.83 1.50
C THR A 288 -2.23 -27.23 0.04
N ILE A 289 -0.97 -27.27 -0.42
CA ILE A 289 -0.58 -27.76 -1.74
C ILE A 289 0.25 -29.03 -1.54
N VAL A 290 -0.19 -30.12 -2.15
CA VAL A 290 0.50 -31.41 -2.15
C VAL A 290 1.25 -31.57 -3.47
N LEU A 291 2.54 -31.82 -3.35
CA LEU A 291 3.47 -31.89 -4.48
C LEU A 291 4.11 -33.26 -4.53
N LYS A 292 4.22 -33.85 -5.72
CA LYS A 292 5.16 -34.94 -5.96
C LYS A 292 6.43 -34.40 -6.58
N VAL A 293 7.58 -34.85 -6.10
CA VAL A 293 8.89 -34.43 -6.57
C VAL A 293 9.63 -35.64 -7.13
N THR A 294 10.08 -35.54 -8.38
CA THR A 294 10.83 -36.60 -9.06
C THR A 294 12.25 -36.15 -9.39
N LYS A 295 13.16 -37.11 -9.50
CA LYS A 295 14.55 -36.85 -9.89
C LYS A 295 14.69 -37.02 -11.40
N GLN A 296 15.17 -36.00 -12.09
CA GLN A 296 15.52 -36.05 -13.52
C GLN A 296 17.00 -35.72 -13.69
N GLY A 297 17.80 -36.75 -13.98
CA GLY A 297 19.26 -36.64 -14.02
C GLY A 297 19.82 -36.29 -12.65
N LYS A 298 20.46 -35.10 -12.54
CA LYS A 298 21.06 -34.60 -11.30
C LYS A 298 20.15 -33.66 -10.49
N GLU A 299 18.98 -33.30 -11.03
CA GLU A 299 18.11 -32.28 -10.46
C GLU A 299 16.75 -32.87 -10.04
N TYR A 300 16.08 -32.18 -9.11
CA TYR A 300 14.69 -32.47 -8.74
C TYR A 300 13.73 -31.54 -9.47
N ARG A 301 12.53 -32.05 -9.78
CA ARG A 301 11.43 -31.34 -10.44
C ARG A 301 10.10 -31.67 -9.79
N ILE A 302 9.15 -30.74 -9.87
CA ILE A 302 7.76 -30.97 -9.45
C ILE A 302 7.06 -31.78 -10.54
N ASP A 303 6.57 -32.96 -10.18
CA ASP A 303 5.94 -33.91 -11.10
C ASP A 303 4.42 -33.91 -11.04
N SER A 304 3.84 -33.57 -9.90
CA SER A 304 2.39 -33.41 -9.75
C SER A 304 2.08 -32.36 -8.69
N ILE A 305 0.97 -31.64 -8.89
CA ILE A 305 0.44 -30.61 -8.00
C ILE A 305 -1.03 -30.93 -7.71
N LYS A 306 -1.41 -30.92 -6.44
CA LYS A 306 -2.79 -31.09 -5.99
C LYS A 306 -3.09 -30.12 -4.85
N THR A 307 -4.26 -29.52 -4.88
CA THR A 307 -4.77 -28.72 -3.78
C THR A 307 -5.77 -29.56 -2.98
N LYS A 308 -5.81 -29.36 -1.66
CA LYS A 308 -6.83 -30.02 -0.82
C LYS A 308 -8.08 -29.12 -0.80
N TYR A 309 -9.20 -29.64 -1.29
CA TYR A 309 -10.54 -29.11 -1.04
C TYR A 309 -11.00 -29.53 0.36
#